data_AF-A0A1S8TL65-F1
#
_entry.id   AF-A0A1S8TL65-F1
#
_cell.length_a   1.000
_cell.length_b   1.000
_cell.length_c   1.000
_cell.angle_alpha   90.00
_cell.angle_beta   90.00
_cell.angle_gamma   90.00
#
_symmetry.space_group_name_H-M   'P 1'
#
loop_
_entity.id
_entity.type
_entity.pdbx_description
1 polymer ?
#
loop_
_entity_poly.entity_id
_entity_poly.type
_entity_poly.pdbx_seq_one_letter_code
_entity_poly.pdbx_strand_id
1 'polypeptide(L)'
;MHACGHDFYVAAILGVHNVSNAEVGVMGIKAGAMTAAVDRFEIKITGVGSHAAKPERGVDAIILASNIVTALQTIISRNICATEKALLSVTHIEVVNTWNVIPESAYIEGTARTLNEYIRELIA
;
A
#
# COMPACT_ATOMS: atom_id res chain seq x y z
N MET A 1 -9.66 45.69 -12.87
CA MET A 1 -9.25 44.55 -12.02
C MET A 1 -7.94 44.01 -12.59
N HIS A 2 -6.81 44.36 -11.98
CA HIS A 2 -5.48 43.92 -12.40
C HIS A 2 -5.31 42.43 -12.09
N ALA A 3 -4.99 41.64 -13.11
CA ALA A 3 -4.52 40.27 -12.97
C ALA A 3 -3.08 40.30 -12.42
N CYS A 4 -2.85 39.66 -11.27
CA CYS A 4 -1.52 39.33 -10.79
C CYS A 4 -1.26 37.85 -11.09
N GLY A 5 -0.91 37.56 -12.35
CA GLY A 5 -0.43 36.26 -12.78
C GLY A 5 1.07 36.38 -13.03
N HIS A 6 1.89 36.10 -12.03
CA HIS A 6 3.32 35.91 -12.24
C HIS A 6 3.55 34.46 -12.66
N ASP A 7 3.80 34.24 -13.95
CA ASP A 7 4.30 32.97 -14.46
C ASP A 7 5.77 32.82 -14.03
N PHE A 8 6.00 32.12 -12.93
CA PHE A 8 7.34 31.80 -12.47
C PHE A 8 7.92 30.66 -13.31
N TYR A 9 8.88 30.97 -14.18
CA TYR A 9 9.59 29.96 -14.96
C TYR A 9 10.71 29.33 -14.11
N VAL A 10 10.52 28.07 -13.70
CA VAL A 10 11.53 27.32 -12.94
C VAL A 10 12.38 26.51 -13.91
N ALA A 11 13.66 26.85 -14.03
CA ALA A 11 14.60 26.15 -14.93
C ALA A 11 15.06 24.78 -14.37
N ALA A 12 15.15 24.63 -13.06
CA ALA A 12 15.49 23.38 -12.38
C ALA A 12 15.04 23.41 -10.91
N ILE A 13 14.78 22.22 -10.35
CA ILE A 13 14.53 22.01 -8.93
C ILE A 13 15.62 21.07 -8.40
N LEU A 14 16.21 21.43 -7.27
CA LEU A 14 17.23 20.66 -6.57
C LEU A 14 16.75 20.35 -5.16
N GLY A 15 16.91 19.09 -4.74
CA GLY A 15 16.62 18.64 -3.39
C GLY A 15 17.78 17.82 -2.86
N VAL A 16 18.06 17.95 -1.57
CA VAL A 16 19.10 17.17 -0.87
C VAL A 16 18.47 16.47 0.33
N HIS A 17 18.83 15.21 0.53
CA HIS A 17 18.45 14.44 1.70
C HIS A 17 19.71 13.84 2.31
N ASN A 18 19.91 14.02 3.62
CA ASN A 18 21.02 13.37 4.31
C ASN A 18 20.77 11.86 4.37
N VAL A 19 21.77 11.06 4.03
CA VAL A 19 21.71 9.60 4.11
C VAL A 19 22.73 9.17 5.17
N SER A 20 22.24 8.73 6.33
CA SER A 20 23.07 8.49 7.52
C SER A 20 24.09 7.36 7.39
N ASN A 21 23.94 6.49 6.39
CA ASN A 21 24.85 5.39 6.09
C ASN A 21 25.86 5.70 4.97
N ALA A 22 25.87 6.92 4.43
CA ALA A 22 26.88 7.36 3.47
C ALA A 22 28.14 7.87 4.19
N GLU A 23 29.30 7.75 3.53
CA GLU A 23 30.56 8.31 4.04
C GLU A 23 30.49 9.84 4.10
N VAL A 24 31.01 10.42 5.17
CA VAL A 24 30.97 11.87 5.39
C VAL A 24 31.75 12.57 4.28
N GLY A 25 31.14 13.60 3.68
CA GLY A 25 31.74 14.36 2.58
C GLY A 25 31.45 13.78 1.18
N VAL A 26 30.75 12.64 1.09
CA VAL A 26 30.35 12.05 -0.19
C VAL A 26 28.95 12.50 -0.59
N MET A 27 28.79 12.92 -1.84
CA MET A 27 27.49 13.18 -2.46
C MET A 27 27.22 12.15 -3.56
N GLY A 28 26.08 11.47 -3.47
CA GLY A 28 25.60 10.56 -4.51
C GLY A 28 24.50 11.22 -5.34
N ILE A 29 24.59 11.11 -6.67
CA ILE A 29 23.51 11.47 -7.59
C ILE A 29 23.21 10.29 -8.51
N LYS A 30 21.95 10.16 -8.90
CA LYS A 30 21.51 9.13 -9.84
C LYS A 30 20.56 9.76 -10.85
N ALA A 31 20.72 9.42 -12.13
CA ALA A 31 19.74 9.77 -13.15
C ALA A 31 18.47 8.92 -12.99
N GLY A 32 17.30 9.56 -13.11
CA GLY A 32 16.00 8.92 -12.91
C GLY A 32 15.61 8.73 -11.43
N ALA A 33 14.66 7.85 -11.16
CA ALA A 33 14.11 7.67 -9.82
C ALA A 33 15.17 7.22 -8.80
N MET A 34 15.30 7.99 -7.71
CA MET A 34 16.25 7.74 -6.62
C MET A 34 15.63 6.92 -5.48
N THR A 35 14.38 7.21 -5.10
CA THR A 35 13.64 6.51 -4.03
C THR A 35 12.30 6.00 -4.55
N ALA A 36 11.77 4.94 -3.92
CA ALA A 36 10.47 4.39 -4.28
C ALA A 36 9.32 5.31 -3.82
N ALA A 37 8.25 5.38 -4.61
CA ALA A 37 6.97 5.92 -4.19
C ALA A 37 6.39 5.11 -3.03
N VAL A 38 5.53 5.75 -2.24
CA VAL A 38 4.90 5.17 -1.05
C VAL A 38 3.41 5.41 -1.13
N ASP A 39 2.64 4.34 -1.24
CA ASP A 39 1.19 4.38 -1.23
C ASP A 39 0.68 3.58 -0.01
N ARG A 40 -0.43 4.03 0.57
CA ARG A 40 -1.13 3.37 1.68
C ARG A 40 -2.49 2.91 1.19
N PHE A 41 -2.89 1.71 1.58
CA PHE A 41 -4.23 1.18 1.30
C PHE A 41 -4.92 0.73 2.59
N GLU A 42 -6.25 0.75 2.55
CA GLU A 42 -7.13 0.27 3.60
C GLU A 42 -8.26 -0.55 2.96
N ILE A 43 -8.61 -1.68 3.58
CA ILE A 43 -9.71 -2.55 3.15
C ILE A 43 -10.61 -2.79 4.36
N LYS A 44 -11.86 -2.35 4.24
CA LYS A 44 -12.92 -2.61 5.24
C LYS A 44 -13.80 -3.72 4.70
N ILE A 45 -13.88 -4.81 5.46
CA ILE A 45 -14.63 -6.00 5.10
C ILE A 45 -15.90 -6.04 5.93
N THR A 46 -17.03 -6.26 5.26
CA THR A 46 -18.34 -6.45 5.91
C THR A 46 -18.86 -7.84 5.56
N GLY A 47 -19.00 -8.67 6.58
CA GLY A 47 -19.63 -9.98 6.54
C GLY A 47 -20.98 -9.96 7.25
N VAL A 48 -21.37 -11.10 7.83
CA VAL A 48 -22.61 -11.25 8.59
C VAL A 48 -22.30 -12.08 9.83
N GLY A 49 -22.51 -11.49 11.00
CA GLY A 49 -22.22 -12.17 12.25
C GLY A 49 -23.22 -13.29 12.53
N SER A 50 -22.75 -14.38 13.13
CA SER A 50 -23.63 -15.47 13.54
C SER A 50 -23.06 -16.25 14.72
N HIS A 51 -23.88 -17.10 15.34
CA HIS A 51 -23.38 -18.02 16.36
C HIS A 51 -22.39 -19.00 15.72
N ALA A 52 -21.23 -19.26 16.34
CA ALA A 52 -20.19 -20.12 15.74
C ALA A 52 -20.68 -21.55 15.40
N ALA A 53 -21.65 -22.07 16.14
CA ALA A 53 -22.31 -23.35 15.84
C ALA A 53 -23.36 -23.32 14.71
N LYS A 54 -23.58 -22.18 14.05
CA LYS A 54 -24.51 -21.98 12.92
C LYS A 54 -23.87 -21.17 11.79
N PRO A 55 -22.75 -21.66 11.22
CA PRO A 55 -21.98 -20.92 10.21
C PRO A 55 -22.78 -20.62 8.93
N GLU A 56 -23.76 -21.47 8.58
CA GLU A 56 -24.62 -21.29 7.41
C GLU A 56 -25.49 -20.03 7.45
N ARG A 57 -25.58 -19.38 8.62
CA ARG A 57 -26.32 -18.12 8.82
C ARG A 57 -25.44 -16.88 8.79
N GLY A 58 -24.12 -17.05 8.67
CA GLY A 58 -23.15 -15.97 8.70
C GLY A 58 -22.29 -15.91 7.45
N VAL A 59 -21.50 -14.84 7.37
CA VAL A 59 -20.43 -14.67 6.40
C VAL A 59 -19.20 -14.24 7.19
N ASP A 60 -18.23 -15.15 7.29
CA ASP A 60 -17.09 -15.01 8.19
C ASP A 60 -16.06 -13.99 7.67
N ALA A 61 -15.96 -12.85 8.36
CA ALA A 61 -15.02 -11.80 8.01
C ALA A 61 -13.54 -12.22 8.19
N ILE A 62 -13.21 -13.17 9.08
CA ILE A 62 -11.84 -13.70 9.22
C ILE A 62 -11.45 -14.49 7.97
N ILE A 63 -12.35 -15.35 7.47
CA ILE A 63 -12.10 -16.15 6.26
C ILE A 63 -11.92 -15.22 5.05
N LEU A 64 -12.81 -14.23 4.91
CA LEU A 64 -12.71 -13.22 3.86
C LEU A 64 -11.38 -12.48 3.92
N ALA A 65 -11.00 -11.97 5.10
CA ALA A 65 -9.76 -11.23 5.28
C ALA A 65 -8.53 -12.08 4.95
N SER A 66 -8.50 -13.33 5.40
CA SER A 66 -7.40 -14.27 5.14
C SER A 66 -7.22 -14.56 3.64
N ASN A 67 -8.33 -14.75 2.93
CA ASN A 67 -8.32 -14.96 1.49
C ASN A 67 -7.86 -13.70 0.74
N ILE A 68 -8.31 -12.52 1.17
CA ILE A 68 -7.87 -11.24 0.59
C ILE A 68 -6.36 -11.06 0.78
N VAL A 69 -5.82 -11.24 2.00
CA VAL A 69 -4.37 -11.12 2.26
C VAL A 69 -3.56 -12.04 1.36
N THR A 70 -4.01 -13.29 1.21
CA THR A 70 -3.37 -14.29 0.34
C THR A 70 -3.42 -13.85 -1.12
N ALA A 71 -4.58 -13.41 -1.60
CA ALA A 71 -4.78 -12.94 -2.97
C ALA A 71 -3.94 -11.69 -3.28
N LEU A 72 -3.79 -10.75 -2.34
CA LEU A 72 -2.96 -9.54 -2.52
C LEU A 72 -1.51 -9.88 -2.89
N GLN A 73 -0.97 -11.00 -2.39
CA GLN A 73 0.40 -11.42 -2.75
C GLN A 73 0.54 -11.80 -4.24
N THR A 74 -0.57 -12.11 -4.90
CA THR A 74 -0.58 -12.42 -6.34
C THR A 74 -0.41 -11.19 -7.21
N ILE A 75 -0.74 -9.99 -6.72
CA ILE A 75 -0.60 -8.74 -7.47
C ILE A 75 0.87 -8.56 -7.89
N ILE A 76 1.78 -8.61 -6.92
CA ILE A 76 3.21 -8.48 -7.20
C ILE A 76 3.71 -9.69 -7.97
N SER A 77 3.39 -10.91 -7.52
CA SER A 77 4.02 -12.10 -8.08
C SER A 77 3.54 -12.43 -9.50
N ARG A 78 2.34 -12.02 -9.93
CA ARG A 78 1.74 -12.40 -11.23
C ARG A 78 1.56 -11.24 -12.20
N ASN A 79 1.43 -9.99 -11.73
CA ASN A 79 1.18 -8.85 -12.62
C ASN A 79 2.43 -8.00 -12.86
N ILE A 80 3.50 -8.17 -12.08
CA ILE A 80 4.74 -7.40 -12.21
C ILE A 80 5.84 -8.26 -12.83
N CYS A 81 6.57 -7.70 -13.80
CA CYS A 81 7.72 -8.36 -14.40
C CYS A 81 8.80 -8.62 -13.32
N ALA A 82 9.45 -9.79 -13.35
CA ALA A 82 10.43 -10.17 -12.34
C ALA A 82 11.67 -9.24 -12.27
N THR A 83 11.92 -8.44 -13.30
CA THR A 83 13.00 -7.44 -13.33
C THR A 83 12.61 -6.09 -12.73
N GLU A 84 11.32 -5.87 -12.51
CA GLU A 84 10.79 -4.62 -11.97
C GLU A 84 10.73 -4.64 -10.45
N LYS A 85 10.79 -3.46 -9.84
CA LYS A 85 10.79 -3.31 -8.37
C LYS A 85 9.43 -2.81 -7.89
N ALA A 86 8.67 -3.72 -7.28
CA ALA A 86 7.44 -3.42 -6.58
C ALA A 86 7.34 -4.24 -5.29
N LEU A 87 6.75 -3.64 -4.26
CA LEU A 87 6.48 -4.27 -2.97
C LEU A 87 5.04 -3.99 -2.58
N LEU A 88 4.38 -4.99 -2.00
CA LEU A 88 3.10 -4.84 -1.32
C LEU A 88 3.26 -5.50 0.04
N SER A 89 2.87 -4.82 1.09
CA SER A 89 2.93 -5.34 2.46
C SER A 89 1.62 -5.04 3.17
N VAL A 90 0.95 -6.11 3.60
CA VAL A 90 -0.12 -6.00 4.59
C VAL A 90 0.57 -5.87 5.95
N THR A 91 0.41 -4.72 6.60
CA THR A 91 1.11 -4.41 7.85
C THR A 91 0.20 -4.49 9.06
N HIS A 92 -1.10 -4.53 8.85
CA HIS A 92 -2.08 -4.63 9.93
C HIS A 92 -3.34 -5.34 9.43
N ILE A 93 -3.80 -6.29 10.22
CA ILE A 93 -5.09 -6.97 10.09
C ILE A 93 -5.74 -6.98 11.47
N GLU A 94 -7.00 -6.59 11.53
CA GLU A 94 -7.76 -6.56 12.78
C GLU A 94 -9.14 -7.16 12.58
N VAL A 95 -9.54 -7.99 13.54
CA VAL A 95 -10.90 -8.50 13.69
C VAL A 95 -11.22 -8.48 15.18
N VAL A 96 -12.12 -7.61 15.60
CA VAL A 96 -12.54 -7.53 17.00
C VAL A 96 -13.79 -8.39 17.19
N ASN A 97 -13.69 -9.43 18.03
CA ASN A 97 -14.82 -10.34 18.28
C ASN A 97 -14.64 -11.17 19.57
N THR A 98 -15.61 -12.03 19.89
CA THR A 98 -15.56 -13.03 20.97
C THR A 98 -15.37 -14.45 20.42
N TRP A 99 -15.02 -15.40 21.30
CA TRP A 99 -14.60 -16.77 20.95
C TRP A 99 -15.66 -17.67 20.32
N ASN A 100 -16.95 -17.34 20.44
CA ASN A 100 -18.08 -18.19 20.00
C ASN A 100 -19.02 -17.50 18.99
N VAL A 101 -18.57 -16.43 18.36
CA VAL A 101 -19.33 -15.66 17.36
C VAL A 101 -18.51 -15.58 16.08
N ILE A 102 -19.14 -15.74 14.92
CA ILE A 102 -18.54 -15.44 13.62
C ILE A 102 -18.52 -13.91 13.44
N PRO A 103 -17.37 -13.30 13.10
CA PRO A 103 -17.25 -11.85 13.02
C PRO A 103 -17.91 -11.31 11.76
N GLU A 104 -18.58 -10.17 11.92
CA GLU A 104 -19.20 -9.43 10.82
C GLU A 104 -18.29 -8.38 10.18
N SER A 105 -17.13 -8.08 10.78
CA SER A 105 -16.23 -7.06 10.26
C SER A 105 -14.77 -7.45 10.42
N ALA A 106 -13.96 -6.99 9.47
CA ALA A 106 -12.51 -7.09 9.51
C ALA A 106 -11.90 -5.86 8.83
N TYR A 107 -10.71 -5.49 9.27
CA TYR A 107 -9.93 -4.38 8.72
C TYR A 107 -8.56 -4.89 8.29
N ILE A 108 -8.09 -4.40 7.14
CA ILE A 108 -6.73 -4.66 6.65
C ILE A 108 -6.16 -3.32 6.18
N GLU A 109 -4.90 -3.05 6.49
CA GLU A 109 -4.16 -1.96 5.88
C GLU A 109 -2.71 -2.34 5.59
N GLY A 110 -2.11 -1.56 4.71
CA GLY A 110 -0.78 -1.82 4.26
C GLY A 110 -0.20 -0.72 3.41
N THR A 111 0.94 -1.04 2.80
CA THR A 111 1.66 -0.14 1.91
C THR A 111 2.09 -0.84 0.64
N ALA A 112 2.04 -0.10 -0.47
CA ALA A 112 2.69 -0.46 -1.71
C ALA A 112 3.89 0.47 -1.95
N ARG A 113 4.97 -0.08 -2.52
CA ARG A 113 6.14 0.69 -2.94
C ARG A 113 6.51 0.34 -4.36
N THR A 114 6.74 1.34 -5.19
CA THR A 114 7.09 1.19 -6.61
C THR A 114 8.20 2.15 -6.97
N LEU A 115 9.06 1.77 -7.92
CA LEU A 115 10.09 2.67 -8.46
C LEU A 115 9.68 3.30 -9.80
N ASN A 116 8.67 2.74 -10.46
CA ASN A 116 8.20 3.12 -11.78
C ASN A 116 6.74 3.60 -11.69
N GLU A 117 6.45 4.76 -12.28
CA GLU A 117 5.12 5.37 -12.26
C GLU A 117 4.05 4.49 -12.92
N TYR A 118 4.37 3.85 -14.05
CA TYR A 118 3.43 2.94 -14.71
C TYR A 118 3.06 1.76 -13.80
N ILE A 119 4.04 1.25 -13.05
CA ILE A 119 3.80 0.17 -12.09
C ILE A 119 2.99 0.66 -10.90
N ARG A 120 3.20 1.91 -10.50
CA ARG A 120 2.40 2.56 -9.46
C ARG A 120 0.92 2.62 -9.88
N GLU A 121 0.62 3.14 -11.07
CA GLU A 121 -0.76 3.20 -11.58
C GLU A 121 -1.43 1.82 -11.69
N LEU A 122 -0.65 0.77 -11.95
CA LEU A 122 -1.18 -0.59 -12.04
C LEU A 122 -1.62 -1.16 -10.67
N ILE A 123 -0.99 -0.74 -9.57
CA ILE A 123 -1.17 -1.40 -8.25
C ILE A 123 -1.66 -0.49 -7.12
N ALA A 124 -1.60 0.83 -7.29
CA ALA A 124 -1.95 1.82 -6.26
C ALA A 124 -3.39 2.32 -6.38
#